data_AF-A0A067EEL7-F1
#
_entry.id   AF-A0A067EEL7-F1
#
_cell.length_a   1.000
_cell.length_b   1.000
_cell.length_c   1.000
_cell.angle_alpha   90.00
_cell.angle_beta   90.00
_cell.angle_gamma   90.00
#
_symmetry.space_group_name_H-M   'P 1'
#
loop_
_entity.id
_entity.type
_entity.pdbx_description
1 polymer ?
#
loop_
_entity_poly.entity_id
_entity_poly.type
_entity_poly.pdbx_seq_one_letter_code
_entity_poly.pdbx_strand_id
1 'polypeptide(L)'
;MIQLRFLKSPLLSSSNILSNFSPKPRTGTLLPHPVTKFKPLSQMDSYSTTTTSSSSSSSKLLFRQTFEKESSTYTYLLADVNHPDKPALLIDPVDKTVDRDLNVIKELGLKLVYAMNTHVHADHVTGTGLIKSKVPGVKSIISKASGSKADLHVEHGDKVSFGDLFLEVRATPGHTLGCVTYVSGEGPDQPQPRMAFTGDALLIRGCGRTDFQGGSSSQLYKSVHSQIFTLPKDTLIYPAHDYKGFTVSTVGEEIQYNPRLTKDEVLVWLMLNSFISMDYS
;
A
#
# COMPACT_ATOMS: atom_id res chain seq x y z
N MET A 1 -32.49 25.61 12.53
CA MET A 1 -32.06 26.91 11.98
C MET A 1 -30.75 27.31 12.65
N ILE A 2 -29.61 26.97 12.05
CA ILE A 2 -28.29 27.43 12.52
C ILE A 2 -27.52 27.90 11.29
N GLN A 3 -27.00 29.12 11.42
CA GLN A 3 -26.61 30.04 10.36
C GLN A 3 -25.16 29.76 9.93
N LEU A 4 -24.92 29.41 8.66
CA LEU A 4 -23.56 29.37 8.08
C LEU A 4 -23.05 30.80 7.86
N ARG A 5 -21.89 31.14 8.41
CA ARG A 5 -21.11 32.33 8.02
C ARG A 5 -19.92 31.89 7.18
N PHE A 6 -19.95 32.27 5.90
CA PHE A 6 -18.82 32.22 4.98
C PHE A 6 -17.84 33.34 5.29
N LEU A 7 -16.56 33.01 5.41
CA LEU A 7 -15.45 33.98 5.35
C LEU A 7 -14.60 33.64 4.13
N LYS A 8 -14.65 34.54 3.14
CA LYS A 8 -13.74 34.60 1.98
C LYS A 8 -12.42 35.23 2.42
N SER A 9 -11.30 34.67 1.98
CA SER A 9 -10.00 35.34 1.95
C SER A 9 -9.51 35.45 0.49
N PRO A 10 -8.85 36.57 0.10
CA PRO A 10 -8.46 36.83 -1.27
C PRO A 10 -7.07 36.28 -1.62
N LEU A 11 -6.93 35.86 -2.88
CA LEU A 11 -5.68 35.51 -3.56
C LEU A 11 -4.97 36.76 -4.08
N LEU A 12 -3.66 36.85 -3.86
CA LEU A 12 -2.70 37.69 -4.60
C LEU A 12 -1.49 36.80 -4.93
N SER A 13 -1.31 36.48 -6.22
CA SER A 13 -0.30 37.07 -7.12
C SER A 13 1.11 36.52 -6.93
N SER A 14 1.66 35.89 -7.96
CA SER A 14 2.93 36.29 -8.61
C SER A 14 3.25 35.39 -9.80
N SER A 15 3.51 36.04 -10.93
CA SER A 15 3.95 35.49 -12.21
C SER A 15 5.45 35.69 -12.43
N ASN A 16 6.01 34.81 -13.28
CA ASN A 16 7.26 34.91 -14.05
C ASN A 16 8.60 34.69 -13.31
N ILE A 17 9.44 33.80 -13.85
CA ILE A 17 10.58 34.15 -14.73
C ILE A 17 11.28 32.87 -15.22
N LEU A 18 11.53 32.85 -16.52
CA LEU A 18 12.33 31.89 -17.29
C LEU A 18 13.82 31.98 -16.91
N SER A 19 14.55 30.86 -16.98
CA SER A 19 15.82 30.84 -17.74
C SER A 19 16.34 29.42 -17.99
N ASN A 20 16.54 29.15 -19.27
CA ASN A 20 17.28 28.04 -19.85
C ASN A 20 18.75 28.09 -19.43
N PHE A 21 19.37 26.95 -19.14
CA PHE A 21 20.73 26.65 -19.64
C PHE A 21 20.94 25.13 -19.65
N SER A 22 21.20 24.61 -20.85
CA SER A 22 21.74 23.27 -21.11
C SER A 22 22.89 23.45 -22.10
N PRO A 23 24.03 22.78 -21.90
CA PRO A 23 24.67 22.18 -23.05
C PRO A 23 25.08 20.71 -22.84
N LYS A 24 25.06 20.04 -24.00
CA LYS A 24 25.22 18.63 -24.32
C LYS A 24 26.70 18.15 -24.32
N PRO A 25 26.99 16.86 -24.60
CA PRO A 25 28.01 16.05 -23.94
C PRO A 25 29.34 15.98 -24.71
N ARG A 26 30.37 15.42 -24.07
CA ARG A 26 31.55 14.88 -24.76
C ARG A 26 31.50 13.37 -24.82
N THR A 27 31.50 12.89 -26.05
CA THR A 27 31.73 11.51 -26.48
C THR A 27 33.23 11.18 -26.39
N GLY A 28 33.54 9.94 -26.01
CA GLY A 28 34.89 9.39 -25.98
C GLY A 28 34.83 7.87 -26.05
N THR A 29 34.80 7.36 -27.27
CA THR A 29 34.75 5.94 -27.63
C THR A 29 36.17 5.40 -27.75
N LEU A 30 36.56 4.36 -27.00
CA LEU A 30 37.69 3.48 -27.35
C LEU A 30 37.42 2.05 -26.82
N LEU A 31 37.35 1.10 -27.75
CA LEU A 31 37.44 -0.35 -27.60
C LEU A 31 38.60 -0.84 -28.52
N PRO A 32 38.99 -2.12 -28.52
CA PRO A 32 39.50 -2.97 -27.43
C PRO A 32 40.81 -3.68 -27.87
N HIS A 33 41.38 -4.57 -27.03
CA HIS A 33 42.14 -5.82 -27.35
C HIS A 33 43.26 -6.10 -26.32
N PRO A 34 43.75 -7.36 -26.15
CA PRO A 34 43.20 -8.66 -26.55
C PRO A 34 43.14 -9.70 -25.40
N VAL A 35 42.33 -10.73 -25.67
CA VAL A 35 42.26 -12.00 -24.95
C VAL A 35 43.57 -12.79 -25.12
N THR A 36 44.10 -13.34 -24.03
CA THR A 36 45.10 -14.42 -24.08
C THR A 36 44.51 -15.71 -23.53
N LYS A 37 44.59 -16.76 -24.35
CA LYS A 37 44.20 -18.15 -24.06
C LYS A 37 45.37 -18.87 -23.39
N PHE A 38 45.14 -19.55 -22.27
CA PHE A 38 46.05 -20.57 -21.73
C PHE A 38 45.49 -21.98 -21.97
N LYS A 39 46.39 -22.90 -22.35
CA LYS A 39 46.16 -24.34 -22.55
C LYS A 39 46.42 -25.11 -21.23
N PRO A 40 45.88 -26.34 -21.09
CA PRO A 40 45.81 -27.05 -19.82
C PRO A 40 47.09 -27.83 -19.49
N LEU A 41 47.40 -27.92 -18.20
CA LEU A 41 48.27 -28.96 -17.63
C LEU A 41 47.57 -29.67 -16.47
N SER A 42 47.93 -30.93 -16.33
CA SER A 42 47.28 -32.02 -15.63
C SER A 42 47.51 -32.08 -14.11
N GLN A 43 46.57 -32.80 -13.49
CA GLN A 43 46.68 -33.66 -12.30
C GLN A 43 46.56 -33.07 -10.87
N MET A 44 45.47 -33.54 -10.25
CA MET A 44 45.33 -34.16 -8.93
C MET A 44 45.27 -33.30 -7.65
N ASP A 45 44.15 -33.55 -6.97
CA ASP A 45 43.90 -33.60 -5.53
C ASP A 45 43.75 -32.29 -4.74
N SER A 46 42.49 -31.90 -4.54
CA SER A 46 41.90 -31.81 -3.20
C SER A 46 40.41 -31.55 -3.31
N TYR A 47 39.59 -32.47 -2.79
CA TYR A 47 38.16 -32.25 -2.57
C TYR A 47 37.99 -31.19 -1.48
N SER A 48 37.97 -29.92 -1.88
CA SER A 48 37.40 -28.85 -1.06
C SER A 48 35.92 -28.81 -1.38
N THR A 49 35.13 -29.47 -0.54
CA THR A 49 33.67 -29.31 -0.53
C THR A 49 33.40 -27.83 -0.26
N THR A 50 33.21 -27.07 -1.33
CA THR A 50 32.73 -25.69 -1.24
C THR A 50 31.28 -25.83 -0.79
N THR A 51 31.09 -25.83 0.52
CA THR A 51 29.79 -25.64 1.13
C THR A 51 29.33 -24.27 0.64
N THR A 52 28.56 -24.24 -0.45
CA THR A 52 27.69 -23.10 -0.76
C THR A 52 26.80 -22.97 0.44
N SER A 53 27.20 -22.11 1.37
CA SER A 53 26.32 -21.57 2.39
C SER A 53 25.18 -20.93 1.62
N SER A 54 24.08 -21.65 1.46
CA SER A 54 22.79 -21.06 1.19
C SER A 54 22.58 -20.10 2.34
N SER A 55 22.96 -18.83 2.15
CA SER A 55 22.59 -17.75 3.06
C SER A 55 21.09 -17.86 3.14
N SER A 56 20.57 -18.34 4.28
CA SER A 56 19.14 -18.32 4.55
C SER A 56 18.75 -16.85 4.39
N SER A 57 18.13 -16.52 3.26
CA SER A 57 17.69 -15.16 2.98
C SER A 57 16.69 -14.81 4.07
N SER A 58 17.17 -14.12 5.10
CA SER A 58 16.31 -13.55 6.11
C SER A 58 15.32 -12.67 5.35
N SER A 59 14.03 -12.97 5.49
CA SER A 59 12.95 -12.18 4.89
C SER A 59 13.23 -10.70 5.10
N LYS A 60 13.47 -9.98 4.00
CA LYS A 60 13.74 -8.54 3.98
C LYS A 60 12.59 -7.74 4.60
N LEU A 61 11.36 -8.24 4.44
CA LEU A 61 10.16 -7.65 5.00
C LEU A 61 9.89 -8.18 6.40
N LEU A 62 9.78 -7.27 7.37
CA LEU A 62 9.03 -7.49 8.59
C LEU A 62 7.60 -7.01 8.38
N PHE A 63 6.64 -7.88 8.70
CA PHE A 63 5.22 -7.61 8.58
C PHE A 63 4.49 -7.93 9.89
N ARG A 64 3.59 -7.03 10.32
CA ARG A 64 2.61 -7.28 11.39
C ARG A 64 1.25 -6.73 10.99
N GLN A 65 0.22 -7.51 11.29
CA GLN A 65 -1.18 -7.09 11.28
C GLN A 65 -1.63 -6.97 12.73
N THR A 66 -2.17 -5.82 13.11
CA THR A 66 -2.77 -5.58 14.42
C THR A 66 -4.23 -5.20 14.26
N PHE A 67 -5.03 -5.42 15.29
CA PHE A 67 -6.48 -5.25 15.22
C PHE A 67 -6.97 -4.29 16.31
N GLU A 68 -7.79 -3.32 15.93
CA GLU A 68 -8.53 -2.45 16.84
C GLU A 68 -9.98 -2.96 16.93
N LYS A 69 -10.42 -3.29 18.15
CA LYS A 69 -11.64 -4.09 18.37
C LYS A 69 -12.93 -3.30 18.20
N GLU A 70 -12.93 -2.01 18.49
CA GLU A 70 -14.15 -1.20 18.47
C GLU A 70 -14.62 -0.90 17.05
N SER A 71 -13.68 -0.54 16.17
CA SER A 71 -13.94 -0.29 14.75
C SER A 71 -13.79 -1.53 13.86
N SER A 72 -13.20 -2.60 14.41
CA SER A 72 -12.77 -3.78 13.64
C SER A 72 -11.73 -3.46 12.56
N THR A 73 -10.88 -2.48 12.83
CA THR A 73 -9.83 -2.01 11.91
C THR A 73 -8.58 -2.86 12.02
N TYR A 74 -8.01 -3.25 10.87
CA TYR A 74 -6.65 -3.72 10.76
C TYR A 74 -5.69 -2.58 10.49
N THR A 75 -4.64 -2.51 11.31
CA THR A 75 -3.48 -1.67 11.07
C THR A 75 -2.31 -2.55 10.64
N TYR A 76 -1.56 -2.12 9.62
CA TYR A 76 -0.44 -2.89 9.06
C TYR A 76 0.88 -2.19 9.28
N LEU A 77 1.84 -2.88 9.90
CA LEU A 77 3.23 -2.44 10.05
C LEU A 77 4.12 -3.21 9.08
N LEU A 78 4.82 -2.47 8.23
CA LEU A 78 5.80 -3.00 7.29
C LEU A 78 7.15 -2.36 7.54
N ALA A 79 8.24 -3.12 7.47
CA ALA A 79 9.60 -2.59 7.57
C ALA A 79 10.59 -3.38 6.72
N ASP A 80 11.59 -2.69 6.18
CA ASP A 80 12.78 -3.32 5.61
C ASP A 80 13.80 -3.53 6.72
N VAL A 81 13.91 -4.76 7.24
CA VAL A 81 14.81 -5.06 8.38
C VAL A 81 16.26 -5.31 7.97
N ASN A 82 16.53 -5.42 6.67
CA ASN A 82 17.89 -5.59 6.15
C ASN A 82 18.57 -4.23 5.95
N HIS A 83 17.80 -3.16 5.76
CA HIS A 83 18.34 -1.80 5.73
C HIS A 83 18.86 -1.39 7.12
N PRO A 84 20.03 -0.73 7.25
CA PRO A 84 20.65 -0.38 8.54
C PRO A 84 19.72 0.42 9.49
N ASP A 85 18.94 1.34 8.93
CA ASP A 85 17.98 2.16 9.68
C ASP A 85 16.66 1.46 10.03
N LYS A 86 16.39 0.27 9.47
CA LYS A 86 15.11 -0.44 9.57
C LYS A 86 13.87 0.45 9.30
N PRO A 87 13.79 1.14 8.14
CA PRO A 87 12.70 2.04 7.83
C PRO A 87 11.37 1.29 7.76
N ALA A 88 10.35 1.87 8.37
CA ALA A 88 9.05 1.27 8.56
C ALA A 88 7.90 2.22 8.21
N LEU A 89 6.76 1.65 7.86
CA LEU A 89 5.51 2.39 7.65
C LEU A 89 4.33 1.72 8.36
N LEU A 90 3.32 2.52 8.68
CA LEU A 90 2.01 2.07 9.14
C LEU A 90 0.96 2.36 8.05
N ILE A 91 0.01 1.45 7.86
CA ILE A 91 -1.19 1.64 7.04
C ILE A 91 -2.42 1.54 7.96
N ASP A 92 -3.32 2.51 7.83
CA ASP A 92 -4.58 2.64 8.58
C ASP A 92 -4.40 2.58 10.11
N PRO A 93 -3.52 3.41 10.71
CA PRO A 93 -3.38 3.47 12.16
C PRO A 93 -4.58 4.15 12.82
N VAL A 94 -5.03 3.62 13.96
CA VAL A 94 -6.15 4.17 14.75
C VAL A 94 -5.65 4.99 15.93
N ASP A 95 -6.29 6.13 16.24
CA ASP A 95 -5.89 7.03 17.33
C ASP A 95 -5.78 6.34 18.70
N LYS A 96 -6.75 5.47 19.02
CA LYS A 96 -6.82 4.69 20.27
C LYS A 96 -5.66 3.70 20.43
N THR A 97 -5.03 3.27 19.34
CA THR A 97 -3.96 2.26 19.38
C THR A 97 -2.57 2.82 19.11
N VAL A 98 -2.43 4.15 18.99
CA VAL A 98 -1.14 4.79 18.71
C VAL A 98 -0.06 4.35 19.70
N ASP A 99 -0.36 4.30 21.00
CA ASP A 99 0.63 3.88 22.01
C ASP A 99 1.04 2.40 21.86
N ARG A 100 0.09 1.52 21.52
CA ARG A 100 0.39 0.12 21.18
C ARG A 100 1.35 0.07 19.99
N ASP A 101 1.02 0.79 18.91
CA ASP A 101 1.76 0.73 17.65
C ASP A 101 3.18 1.28 17.82
N LEU A 102 3.33 2.41 18.52
CA LEU A 102 4.64 3.00 18.82
C LEU A 102 5.48 2.13 19.75
N ASN A 103 4.87 1.43 20.72
CA ASN A 103 5.59 0.49 21.56
C ASN A 103 6.14 -0.69 20.75
N VAL A 104 5.33 -1.29 19.87
CA VAL A 104 5.79 -2.37 18.98
C VAL A 104 6.94 -1.90 18.07
N ILE A 105 6.82 -0.71 17.49
CA ILE A 105 7.89 -0.11 16.65
C ILE A 105 9.18 0.06 17.45
N LYS A 106 9.09 0.54 18.69
CA LYS A 106 10.24 0.72 19.59
C LYS A 106 10.88 -0.61 19.97
N GLU A 107 10.08 -1.60 20.36
CA GLU A 107 10.56 -2.94 20.73
C GLU A 107 11.29 -3.64 19.59
N LEU A 108 10.81 -3.46 18.36
CA LEU A 108 11.42 -4.01 17.15
C LEU A 108 12.60 -3.18 16.62
N GLY A 109 12.88 -2.02 17.23
CA GLY A 109 13.96 -1.12 16.84
C GLY A 109 13.80 -0.54 15.44
N LEU A 110 12.57 -0.19 15.05
CA LEU A 110 12.24 0.29 13.72
C LEU A 110 12.23 1.82 13.64
N LYS A 111 12.59 2.36 12.48
CA LYS A 111 12.48 3.79 12.18
C LYS A 111 11.20 4.05 11.39
N LEU A 112 10.13 4.48 12.09
CA LEU A 112 8.90 4.86 11.42
C LEU A 112 9.14 6.10 10.52
N VAL A 113 8.85 5.96 9.23
CA VAL A 113 8.99 7.06 8.23
C VAL A 113 7.63 7.57 7.78
N TYR A 114 6.64 6.69 7.63
CA TYR A 114 5.32 7.02 7.11
C TYR A 114 4.20 6.43 7.96
N ALA A 115 3.13 7.21 8.13
CA ALA A 115 1.86 6.74 8.65
C ALA A 115 0.79 7.09 7.62
N MET A 116 0.22 6.07 6.96
CA MET A 116 -0.57 6.22 5.74
C MET A 116 -2.01 5.78 5.97
N ASN A 117 -2.92 6.30 5.15
CA ASN A 117 -4.29 5.79 5.10
C ASN A 117 -4.67 5.37 3.68
N THR A 118 -5.40 4.26 3.56
CA THR A 118 -6.00 3.80 2.31
C THR A 118 -7.11 4.74 1.83
N HIS A 119 -7.84 5.36 2.76
CA HIS A 119 -8.90 6.32 2.49
C HIS A 119 -9.23 7.17 3.73
N VAL A 120 -10.22 8.05 3.63
CA VAL A 120 -10.77 8.75 4.80
C VAL A 120 -11.77 7.81 5.47
N HIS A 121 -11.38 7.23 6.60
CA HIS A 121 -12.24 6.34 7.40
C HIS A 121 -13.41 7.10 8.03
N ALA A 122 -14.55 6.42 8.19
CA ALA A 122 -15.78 7.00 8.78
C ALA A 122 -16.14 6.35 10.12
N ASP A 123 -15.53 5.22 10.44
CA ASP A 123 -15.75 4.37 11.59
C ASP A 123 -14.75 4.64 12.74
N HIS A 124 -13.59 5.21 12.43
CA HIS A 124 -12.58 5.59 13.42
C HIS A 124 -11.85 6.90 13.09
N VAL A 125 -11.17 7.45 14.09
CA VAL A 125 -10.28 8.60 13.93
C VAL A 125 -8.87 8.11 13.64
N THR A 126 -8.30 8.57 12.52
CA THR A 126 -6.92 8.21 12.13
C THR A 126 -5.89 8.62 13.21
N GLY A 127 -4.98 7.71 13.52
CA GLY A 127 -3.87 7.91 14.44
C GLY A 127 -2.71 8.73 13.85
N THR A 128 -2.69 9.01 12.54
CA THR A 128 -1.58 9.71 11.87
C THR A 128 -1.22 11.05 12.50
N GLY A 129 -2.21 11.83 12.96
CA GLY A 129 -1.97 13.12 13.62
C GLY A 129 -1.25 12.97 14.97
N LEU A 130 -1.66 12.00 15.77
CA LEU A 130 -1.04 11.69 17.07
C LEU A 130 0.35 11.05 16.92
N ILE A 131 0.54 10.20 15.92
CA ILE A 131 1.85 9.62 15.60
C ILE A 131 2.84 10.74 15.29
N LYS A 132 2.45 11.71 14.45
CA LYS A 132 3.30 12.85 14.10
C LYS A 132 3.69 13.72 15.29
N SER A 133 2.80 13.91 16.25
CA SER A 133 3.12 14.69 17.45
C SER A 133 4.06 13.95 18.40
N LYS A 134 3.99 12.60 18.43
CA LYS A 134 4.83 11.75 19.29
C LYS A 134 6.17 11.36 18.66
N VAL A 135 6.26 11.31 17.33
CA VAL A 135 7.46 10.90 16.59
C VAL A 135 7.80 11.95 15.52
N PRO A 136 8.60 12.97 15.89
CA PRO A 136 9.00 14.01 14.96
C PRO A 136 9.71 13.45 13.72
N GLY A 137 9.31 13.92 12.54
CA GLY A 137 9.88 13.51 11.25
C GLY A 137 9.06 12.45 10.49
N VAL A 138 8.13 11.76 11.16
CA VAL A 138 7.14 10.91 10.47
C VAL A 138 6.24 11.79 9.60
N LYS A 139 5.95 11.34 8.38
CA LYS A 139 5.04 12.03 7.46
C LYS A 139 3.73 11.26 7.30
N SER A 140 2.60 11.97 7.36
CA SER A 140 1.31 11.38 7.00
C SER A 140 1.13 11.32 5.49
N ILE A 141 0.58 10.21 4.99
CA ILE A 141 0.27 10.00 3.57
C ILE A 141 -1.21 9.67 3.41
N ILE A 142 -1.86 10.28 2.41
CA ILE A 142 -3.19 9.89 1.96
C ILE A 142 -3.35 10.20 0.47
N SER A 143 -4.35 9.65 -0.20
CA SER A 143 -4.59 9.97 -1.60
C SER A 143 -4.95 11.45 -1.80
N LYS A 144 -4.49 12.04 -2.89
CA LYS A 144 -4.90 13.40 -3.29
C LYS A 144 -6.40 13.49 -3.55
N ALA A 145 -6.97 12.44 -4.14
CA ALA A 145 -8.39 12.32 -4.46
C ALA A 145 -9.30 12.33 -3.22
N SER A 146 -8.76 12.02 -2.03
CA SER A 146 -9.52 12.10 -0.78
C SER A 146 -9.92 13.52 -0.37
N GLY A 147 -9.20 14.54 -0.87
CA GLY A 147 -9.37 15.93 -0.42
C GLY A 147 -8.96 16.18 1.04
N SER A 148 -8.39 15.18 1.71
CA SER A 148 -7.97 15.27 3.11
C SER A 148 -6.59 15.93 3.26
N LYS A 149 -6.31 16.43 4.46
CA LYS A 149 -5.01 17.03 4.80
C LYS A 149 -4.01 15.93 5.19
N ALA A 150 -2.82 15.98 4.61
CA ALA A 150 -1.68 15.15 4.95
C ALA A 150 -0.37 15.90 4.62
N ASP A 151 0.77 15.39 5.07
CA ASP A 151 2.08 15.96 4.70
C ASP A 151 2.43 15.65 3.25
N LEU A 152 2.04 14.46 2.78
CA LEU A 152 2.24 13.99 1.41
C LEU A 152 0.93 13.44 0.85
N HIS A 153 0.72 13.66 -0.44
CA HIS A 153 -0.40 13.11 -1.18
C HIS A 153 0.11 12.14 -2.24
N VAL A 154 -0.64 11.06 -2.47
CA VAL A 154 -0.36 10.07 -3.52
C VAL A 154 -1.46 10.02 -4.57
N GLU A 155 -1.07 9.66 -5.79
CA GLU A 155 -1.91 9.43 -6.95
C GLU A 155 -1.65 8.01 -7.52
N HIS A 156 -2.50 7.58 -8.46
CA HIS A 156 -2.33 6.29 -9.12
C HIS A 156 -0.95 6.20 -9.80
N GLY A 157 -0.24 5.08 -9.61
CA GLY A 157 1.08 4.82 -10.20
C GLY A 157 2.25 5.29 -9.35
N ASP A 158 2.01 6.06 -8.28
CA ASP A 158 3.05 6.44 -7.34
C ASP A 158 3.64 5.22 -6.61
N LYS A 159 4.85 5.40 -6.08
CA LYS A 159 5.54 4.41 -5.24
C LYS A 159 5.93 5.01 -3.90
N VAL A 160 5.58 4.33 -2.81
CA VAL A 160 6.02 4.68 -1.46
C VAL A 160 7.13 3.72 -1.04
N SER A 161 8.38 4.21 -1.02
CA SER A 161 9.56 3.41 -0.69
C SER A 161 9.92 3.47 0.79
N PHE A 162 10.39 2.36 1.35
CA PHE A 162 10.92 2.24 2.70
C PHE A 162 12.10 1.27 2.69
N GLY A 163 13.32 1.81 2.70
CA GLY A 163 14.51 1.03 2.38
C GLY A 163 14.49 0.62 0.91
N ASP A 164 14.78 -0.65 0.65
CA ASP A 164 14.77 -1.21 -0.70
C ASP A 164 13.41 -1.86 -1.05
N LEU A 165 12.39 -1.69 -0.21
CA LEU A 165 11.01 -2.14 -0.43
C LEU A 165 10.13 -0.96 -0.87
N PHE A 166 9.07 -1.24 -1.64
CA PHE A 166 8.08 -0.22 -1.98
C PHE A 166 6.66 -0.76 -2.11
N LEU A 167 5.70 0.15 -1.92
CA LEU A 167 4.29 -0.05 -2.22
C LEU A 167 3.90 0.78 -3.45
N GLU A 168 3.35 0.12 -4.47
CA GLU A 168 2.67 0.75 -5.61
C GLU A 168 1.29 1.25 -5.18
N VAL A 169 0.92 2.44 -5.61
CA VAL A 169 -0.39 3.03 -5.33
C VAL A 169 -1.30 2.77 -6.52
N ARG A 170 -2.38 2.01 -6.30
CA ARG A 170 -3.45 1.84 -7.29
C ARG A 170 -4.69 2.58 -6.82
N ALA A 171 -5.13 3.57 -7.59
CA ALA A 171 -6.43 4.19 -7.32
C ALA A 171 -7.55 3.16 -7.46
N THR A 172 -8.31 2.94 -6.37
CA THR A 172 -9.43 2.01 -6.31
C THR A 172 -10.66 2.69 -5.70
N PRO A 173 -11.14 3.82 -6.26
CA PRO A 173 -12.29 4.54 -5.75
C PRO A 173 -13.57 3.71 -5.88
N GLY A 174 -14.55 4.01 -5.04
CA GLY A 174 -15.87 3.39 -5.10
C GLY A 174 -16.51 3.26 -3.73
N HIS A 175 -15.77 2.83 -2.71
CA HIS A 175 -16.20 2.98 -1.32
C HIS A 175 -16.23 4.47 -0.94
N THR A 176 -15.12 5.17 -1.22
CA THR A 176 -15.03 6.63 -1.27
C THR A 176 -14.37 7.06 -2.57
N LEU A 177 -14.43 8.37 -2.88
CA LEU A 177 -13.68 8.96 -4.01
C LEU A 177 -12.15 8.86 -3.85
N GLY A 178 -11.67 8.74 -2.61
CA GLY A 178 -10.26 8.79 -2.27
C GLY A 178 -9.61 7.42 -2.02
N CYS A 179 -10.30 6.31 -2.21
CA CYS A 179 -9.73 5.00 -1.91
C CYS A 179 -8.56 4.66 -2.83
N VAL A 180 -7.48 4.16 -2.22
CA VAL A 180 -6.35 3.53 -2.91
C VAL A 180 -6.07 2.15 -2.32
N THR A 181 -5.57 1.26 -3.17
CA THR A 181 -4.97 -0.01 -2.77
C THR A 181 -3.45 0.13 -2.84
N TYR A 182 -2.76 -0.20 -1.76
CA TYR A 182 -1.29 -0.27 -1.75
C TYR A 182 -0.85 -1.70 -2.06
N VAL A 183 0.04 -1.88 -3.05
CA VAL A 183 0.49 -3.22 -3.45
C VAL A 183 2.01 -3.32 -3.33
N SER A 184 2.53 -4.35 -2.68
CA SER A 184 3.99 -4.60 -2.67
C SER A 184 4.54 -4.73 -4.09
N GLY A 185 5.75 -4.24 -4.33
CA GLY A 185 6.34 -4.16 -5.67
C GLY A 185 6.46 -5.51 -6.40
N GLU A 186 6.58 -5.47 -7.72
CA GLU A 186 6.69 -6.65 -8.60
C GLU A 186 8.13 -7.09 -8.94
N GLY A 187 9.14 -6.41 -8.39
CA GLY A 187 10.55 -6.73 -8.62
C GLY A 187 11.01 -8.03 -7.93
N PRO A 188 12.14 -8.62 -8.39
CA PRO A 188 12.66 -9.88 -7.82
C PRO A 188 13.06 -9.76 -6.34
N ASP A 189 13.43 -8.56 -5.89
CA ASP A 189 13.83 -8.27 -4.50
C ASP A 189 12.68 -7.71 -3.64
N GLN A 190 11.45 -7.85 -4.12
CA GLN A 190 10.21 -7.47 -3.42
C GLN A 190 9.50 -8.71 -2.82
N PRO A 191 8.56 -8.52 -1.88
CA PRO A 191 7.85 -9.63 -1.25
C PRO A 191 7.10 -10.51 -2.25
N GLN A 192 7.22 -11.83 -2.09
CA GLN A 192 6.48 -12.84 -2.84
C GLN A 192 5.83 -13.84 -1.87
N PRO A 193 4.52 -14.18 -2.03
CA PRO A 193 3.59 -13.57 -2.99
C PRO A 193 3.40 -12.08 -2.72
N ARG A 194 2.90 -11.34 -3.72
CA ARG A 194 2.58 -9.91 -3.54
C ARG A 194 1.52 -9.75 -2.45
N MET A 195 1.49 -8.57 -1.83
CA MET A 195 0.52 -8.20 -0.80
C MET A 195 -0.23 -6.94 -1.26
N ALA A 196 -1.55 -6.97 -1.22
CA ALA A 196 -2.41 -5.84 -1.53
C ALA A 196 -3.22 -5.42 -0.30
N PHE A 197 -3.00 -4.18 0.14
CA PHE A 197 -3.73 -3.54 1.24
C PHE A 197 -4.90 -2.75 0.64
N THR A 198 -6.08 -3.37 0.65
CA THR A 198 -7.21 -2.99 -0.21
C THR A 198 -8.14 -1.93 0.38
N GLY A 199 -7.84 -1.46 1.60
CA GLY A 199 -8.76 -0.61 2.35
C GLY A 199 -10.14 -1.26 2.41
N ASP A 200 -11.17 -0.46 2.16
CA ASP A 200 -12.56 -0.93 2.06
C ASP A 200 -13.03 -1.12 0.61
N ALA A 201 -12.13 -1.05 -0.37
CA ALA A 201 -12.50 -1.38 -1.76
C ALA A 201 -12.83 -2.87 -1.91
N LEU A 202 -12.04 -3.74 -1.26
CA LEU A 202 -12.26 -5.18 -1.22
C LEU A 202 -12.08 -5.68 0.22
N LEU A 203 -13.10 -6.36 0.74
CA LEU A 203 -13.08 -7.05 2.03
C LEU A 203 -13.05 -8.56 1.79
N ILE A 204 -12.69 -9.34 2.81
CA ILE A 204 -12.71 -10.81 2.72
C ILE A 204 -14.17 -11.26 2.55
N ARG A 205 -14.49 -11.88 1.40
CA ARG A 205 -15.86 -12.27 1.02
C ARG A 205 -16.85 -11.09 1.02
N GLY A 206 -16.39 -9.88 0.73
CA GLY A 206 -17.23 -8.70 0.73
C GLY A 206 -16.59 -7.50 0.06
N CYS A 207 -17.17 -6.33 0.32
CA CYS A 207 -16.65 -5.03 -0.08
C CYS A 207 -17.27 -3.96 0.82
N GLY A 208 -16.64 -2.79 0.90
CA GLY A 208 -17.19 -1.64 1.59
C GLY A 208 -18.51 -1.17 0.98
N ARG A 209 -19.28 -0.46 1.78
CA ARG A 209 -20.51 0.23 1.34
C ARG A 209 -20.18 1.35 0.34
N THR A 210 -21.16 1.83 -0.43
CA THR A 210 -20.91 2.83 -1.48
C THR A 210 -21.92 3.98 -1.50
N ASP A 211 -22.68 4.15 -0.43
CA ASP A 211 -23.79 5.11 -0.30
C ASP A 211 -23.42 6.39 0.48
N PHE A 212 -22.15 6.51 0.92
CA PHE A 212 -21.60 7.68 1.62
C PHE A 212 -20.28 8.14 0.98
N GLN A 213 -19.76 9.30 1.38
CA GLN A 213 -18.41 9.80 1.03
C GLN A 213 -18.09 9.83 -0.49
N GLY A 214 -19.13 10.08 -1.30
CA GLY A 214 -19.02 10.09 -2.76
C GLY A 214 -18.84 8.70 -3.37
N GLY A 215 -19.23 7.64 -2.65
CA GLY A 215 -19.18 6.28 -3.11
C GLY A 215 -20.03 6.01 -4.36
N SER A 216 -19.65 4.96 -5.08
CA SER A 216 -20.33 4.49 -6.29
C SER A 216 -20.06 3.01 -6.49
N SER A 217 -21.12 2.18 -6.51
CA SER A 217 -21.01 0.73 -6.71
C SER A 217 -20.44 0.36 -8.07
N SER A 218 -20.81 1.11 -9.13
CA SER A 218 -20.27 0.91 -10.48
C SER A 218 -18.77 1.24 -10.50
N GLN A 219 -18.36 2.33 -9.84
CA GLN A 219 -16.95 2.69 -9.74
C GLN A 219 -16.16 1.67 -8.91
N LEU A 220 -16.72 1.20 -7.80
CA LEU A 220 -16.14 0.16 -6.96
C LEU A 220 -15.90 -1.13 -7.77
N TYR A 221 -16.92 -1.58 -8.48
CA TYR A 221 -16.84 -2.77 -9.33
C TYR A 221 -15.70 -2.66 -10.34
N LYS A 222 -15.65 -1.54 -11.10
CA LYS A 222 -14.59 -1.27 -12.08
C LYS A 222 -13.21 -1.18 -11.44
N SER A 223 -13.11 -0.56 -10.27
CA SER A 223 -11.86 -0.46 -9.51
C SER A 223 -11.33 -1.83 -9.12
N VAL A 224 -12.15 -2.67 -8.49
CA VAL A 224 -11.72 -4.02 -8.06
C VAL A 224 -11.33 -4.86 -9.28
N HIS A 225 -12.17 -4.89 -10.32
CA HIS A 225 -11.94 -5.73 -11.50
C HIS A 225 -10.70 -5.29 -12.30
N SER A 226 -10.43 -3.99 -12.42
CA SER A 226 -9.29 -3.51 -13.20
C SER A 226 -7.98 -3.42 -12.42
N GLN A 227 -8.03 -3.24 -11.10
CA GLN A 227 -6.82 -2.94 -10.29
C GLN A 227 -6.43 -4.05 -9.32
N ILE A 228 -7.39 -4.83 -8.81
CA ILE A 228 -7.13 -5.86 -7.80
C ILE A 228 -7.21 -7.25 -8.43
N PHE A 229 -8.27 -7.54 -9.20
CA PHE A 229 -8.42 -8.85 -9.86
C PHE A 229 -7.48 -9.08 -11.04
N THR A 230 -6.73 -8.05 -11.46
CA THR A 230 -5.65 -8.15 -12.44
C THR A 230 -4.30 -8.52 -11.82
N LEU A 231 -4.19 -8.57 -10.49
CA LEU A 231 -3.00 -9.04 -9.79
C LEU A 231 -2.87 -10.58 -9.90
N PRO A 232 -1.67 -11.15 -9.69
CA PRO A 232 -1.48 -12.59 -9.58
C PRO A 232 -2.44 -13.22 -8.56
N LYS A 233 -3.00 -14.40 -8.87
CA LYS A 233 -4.04 -15.04 -8.05
C LYS A 233 -3.59 -15.37 -6.62
N ASP A 234 -2.30 -15.58 -6.41
CA ASP A 234 -1.66 -15.84 -5.12
C ASP A 234 -1.40 -14.56 -4.31
N THR A 235 -1.63 -13.37 -4.88
CA THR A 235 -1.51 -12.10 -4.16
C THR A 235 -2.43 -12.09 -2.94
N LEU A 236 -1.84 -11.83 -1.78
CA LEU A 236 -2.56 -11.75 -0.51
C LEU A 236 -3.39 -10.46 -0.45
N ILE A 237 -4.63 -10.58 0.02
CA ILE A 237 -5.55 -9.47 0.26
C ILE A 237 -5.62 -9.18 1.76
N TYR A 238 -5.27 -7.95 2.11
CA TYR A 238 -5.29 -7.41 3.47
C TYR A 238 -6.25 -6.20 3.52
N PRO A 239 -7.50 -6.39 3.97
CA PRO A 239 -8.52 -5.33 4.00
C PRO A 239 -8.29 -4.34 5.15
N ALA A 240 -8.93 -3.18 5.14
CA ALA A 240 -8.94 -2.31 6.32
C ALA A 240 -9.80 -2.89 7.45
N HIS A 241 -10.84 -3.68 7.13
CA HIS A 241 -11.77 -4.22 8.13
C HIS A 241 -12.09 -5.69 7.90
N ASP A 242 -12.43 -6.38 8.99
CA ASP A 242 -13.13 -7.66 8.95
C ASP A 242 -14.04 -7.81 10.17
N TYR A 243 -15.24 -8.36 9.96
CA TYR A 243 -16.27 -8.48 10.99
C TYR A 243 -16.61 -9.95 11.33
N LYS A 244 -15.82 -10.90 10.83
CA LYS A 244 -16.04 -12.35 10.94
C LYS A 244 -14.84 -13.10 11.54
N GLY A 245 -13.76 -12.39 11.86
CA GLY A 245 -12.52 -12.95 12.39
C GLY A 245 -11.54 -13.45 11.32
N PHE A 246 -11.74 -13.11 10.04
CA PHE A 246 -10.80 -13.42 8.96
C PHE A 246 -9.70 -12.36 8.89
N THR A 247 -8.47 -12.80 8.63
CA THR A 247 -7.28 -11.93 8.66
C THR A 247 -6.66 -11.69 7.28
N VAL A 248 -6.82 -12.63 6.34
CA VAL A 248 -6.26 -12.56 4.99
C VAL A 248 -7.11 -13.38 4.01
N SER A 249 -7.11 -12.99 2.74
CA SER A 249 -7.63 -13.76 1.60
C SER A 249 -6.62 -13.71 0.44
N THR A 250 -6.97 -14.21 -0.73
CA THR A 250 -6.17 -14.06 -1.95
C THR A 250 -7.01 -13.50 -3.10
N VAL A 251 -6.35 -12.92 -4.09
CA VAL A 251 -7.02 -12.49 -5.33
C VAL A 251 -7.78 -13.65 -5.97
N GLY A 252 -7.18 -14.83 -6.06
CA GLY A 252 -7.82 -16.02 -6.62
C GLY A 252 -9.06 -16.44 -5.84
N GLU A 253 -8.98 -16.41 -4.50
CA GLU A 253 -10.11 -16.69 -3.63
C GLU A 253 -11.26 -15.68 -3.82
N GLU A 254 -10.98 -14.38 -3.88
CA GLU A 254 -12.03 -13.37 -4.05
C GLU A 254 -12.65 -13.38 -5.45
N ILE A 255 -11.86 -13.67 -6.50
CA ILE A 255 -12.39 -13.90 -7.87
C ILE A 255 -13.35 -15.10 -7.89
N GLN A 256 -13.12 -16.11 -7.06
CA GLN A 256 -13.94 -17.32 -7.08
C GLN A 256 -15.15 -17.24 -6.13
N TYR A 257 -14.98 -16.65 -4.95
CA TYR A 257 -15.92 -16.81 -3.85
C TYR A 257 -16.48 -15.51 -3.28
N ASN A 258 -16.12 -14.32 -3.79
CA ASN A 258 -16.73 -13.08 -3.31
C ASN A 258 -18.22 -13.04 -3.70
N PRO A 259 -19.18 -13.04 -2.75
CA PRO A 259 -20.60 -13.21 -3.06
C PRO A 259 -21.20 -12.03 -3.83
N ARG A 260 -20.51 -10.87 -3.84
CA ARG A 260 -20.93 -9.66 -4.55
C ARG A 260 -20.11 -9.49 -5.83
N LEU A 261 -18.80 -9.37 -5.72
CA LEU A 261 -17.94 -8.92 -6.81
C LEU A 261 -17.67 -9.97 -7.91
N THR A 262 -18.19 -11.19 -7.74
CA THR A 262 -18.24 -12.22 -8.79
C THR A 262 -19.49 -12.14 -9.67
N LYS A 263 -20.47 -11.31 -9.29
CA LYS A 263 -21.66 -11.04 -10.10
C LYS A 263 -21.34 -10.03 -11.20
N ASP A 264 -22.21 -9.90 -12.19
CA ASP A 264 -22.10 -8.83 -13.19
C ASP A 264 -22.33 -7.45 -12.56
N GLU A 265 -21.85 -6.39 -13.24
CA GLU A 265 -21.88 -5.02 -12.73
C GLU A 265 -23.30 -4.55 -12.35
N VAL A 266 -24.32 -4.94 -13.11
CA VAL A 266 -25.72 -4.53 -12.86
C VAL A 266 -26.23 -5.17 -11.59
N LEU A 267 -25.98 -6.47 -11.39
CA LEU A 267 -26.38 -7.16 -10.18
C LEU A 267 -25.62 -6.63 -8.95
N VAL A 268 -24.34 -6.30 -9.07
CA VAL A 268 -23.58 -5.64 -7.99
C VAL A 268 -24.18 -4.28 -7.64
N TRP A 269 -24.52 -3.47 -8.64
CA TRP A 269 -25.18 -2.18 -8.42
C TRP A 269 -26.51 -2.35 -7.68
N LEU A 270 -27.33 -3.34 -8.07
CA LEU A 270 -28.58 -3.65 -7.37
C LEU A 270 -28.32 -4.07 -5.92
N MET A 271 -27.37 -4.98 -5.67
CA MET A 271 -27.06 -5.49 -4.33
C MET A 271 -26.53 -4.40 -3.37
N LEU A 272 -25.82 -3.38 -3.89
CA LEU A 272 -25.20 -2.34 -3.06
C LEU A 272 -26.06 -1.07 -2.90
N ASN A 273 -27.05 -0.84 -3.78
CA ASN A 273 -27.93 0.34 -3.74
C ASN A 273 -29.38 0.01 -3.35
N SER A 274 -29.75 -1.26 -3.32
CA SER A 274 -31.09 -1.70 -2.95
C SER A 274 -31.02 -2.48 -1.64
N PHE A 275 -32.02 -2.34 -0.75
CA PHE A 275 -32.17 -3.15 0.47
C PHE A 275 -32.46 -4.65 0.19
N ILE A 276 -32.06 -5.17 -0.96
CA ILE A 276 -32.28 -6.57 -1.34
C ILE A 276 -31.19 -7.38 -0.63
N SER A 277 -31.49 -7.81 0.59
CA SER A 277 -30.85 -8.98 1.19
C SER A 277 -31.20 -10.18 0.33
N MET A 278 -30.31 -10.60 -0.56
CA MET A 278 -30.37 -11.98 -1.04
C MET A 278 -29.79 -12.83 0.07
N ASP A 279 -30.66 -13.32 0.96
CA ASP A 279 -30.33 -14.37 1.91
C ASP A 279 -29.94 -15.61 1.08
N TYR A 280 -28.64 -15.83 0.90
CA TYR A 280 -28.14 -17.10 0.41
C TYR A 280 -28.07 -18.06 1.62
N SER A 281 -28.97 -19.04 1.60
CA SER A 281 -28.94 -20.23 2.46
C SER A 281 -27.86 -21.22 2.01
#